data_AF-A0A2U3L8Y3-F1
#
_entry.id   AF-A0A2U3L8Y3-F1
#
_cell.length_a   1.000
_cell.length_b   1.000
_cell.length_c   1.000
_cell.angle_alpha   90.00
_cell.angle_beta   90.00
_cell.angle_gamma   90.00
#
_symmetry.space_group_name_H-M   'P 1'
#
loop_
_entity.id
_entity.type
_entity.pdbx_description
1 polymer ?
#
loop_
_entity_poly.entity_id
_entity_poly.type
_entity_poly.pdbx_seq_one_letter_code
_entity_poly.pdbx_strand_id
1 'polypeptide(L)'
;MFGFVGRIEVNDMRVMVEPLLGPAEESHYAANYDLRLLKALFNHGIRTKVIPENPMGDVPFLPVEKKIKYVPSADDIDRVIAVANLDTQDYL
;
A
#
# COMPACT_ATOMS: atom_id res chain seq x y z
N MET A 1 -35.94 26.55 -0.23
CA MET A 1 -34.71 26.94 -0.92
C MET A 1 -33.58 26.09 -0.36
N PHE A 2 -33.38 24.89 -0.89
CA PHE A 2 -32.24 24.02 -0.57
C PHE A 2 -31.82 23.38 -1.88
N GLY A 3 -30.96 24.08 -2.61
CA GLY A 3 -30.42 23.64 -3.88
C GLY A 3 -28.91 23.68 -3.78
N PHE A 4 -28.28 22.59 -4.23
CA PHE A 4 -26.85 22.45 -4.45
C PHE A 4 -26.00 22.05 -3.22
N VAL A 5 -26.20 20.82 -2.72
CA VAL A 5 -25.05 20.02 -2.28
C VAL A 5 -24.65 19.21 -3.52
N GLY A 6 -23.63 19.68 -4.24
CA GLY A 6 -23.15 19.05 -5.44
C GLY A 6 -22.84 17.58 -5.17
N ARG A 7 -23.53 16.68 -5.86
CA ARG A 7 -23.10 15.29 -5.94
C ARG A 7 -21.80 15.33 -6.73
N ILE A 8 -20.67 15.08 -6.08
CA ILE A 8 -19.44 14.75 -6.80
C ILE A 8 -19.75 13.46 -7.54
N GLU A 9 -19.73 13.50 -8.87
CA GLU A 9 -19.96 12.30 -9.66
C GLU A 9 -18.74 11.37 -9.54
N VAL A 10 -18.97 10.07 -9.68
CA VAL A 10 -17.91 9.06 -9.50
C VAL A 10 -16.77 9.25 -10.50
N ASN A 11 -17.08 9.80 -11.68
CA ASN A 11 -16.10 10.21 -12.67
C ASN A 11 -15.18 11.35 -12.17
N ASP A 12 -15.72 12.33 -11.44
CA ASP A 12 -14.91 13.43 -10.89
C ASP A 12 -13.90 12.90 -9.86
N MET A 13 -14.32 11.95 -9.03
CA MET A 13 -13.43 11.32 -8.06
C MET A 13 -12.27 10.62 -8.76
N ARG A 14 -12.53 9.83 -9.81
CA ARG A 14 -11.49 9.09 -10.55
C ARG A 14 -10.43 10.01 -11.15
N VAL A 15 -10.85 11.12 -11.76
CA VAL A 15 -9.96 12.15 -12.34
C VAL A 15 -9.08 12.81 -11.27
N MET A 16 -9.60 13.00 -10.04
CA MET A 16 -8.81 13.56 -8.94
C MET A 16 -7.75 12.60 -8.41
N VAL A 17 -7.98 11.27 -8.50
CA VAL A 17 -7.04 10.27 -7.98
C VAL A 17 -5.97 9.89 -8.99
N GLU A 18 -6.23 10.00 -10.29
CA GLU A 18 -5.26 9.68 -11.36
C GLU A 18 -3.90 10.36 -11.20
N PRO A 19 -3.80 11.67 -10.89
CA PRO A 19 -2.52 12.34 -10.63
C PRO A 19 -1.76 11.77 -9.44
N LEU A 20 -2.46 11.21 -8.43
CA LEU A 20 -1.84 10.56 -7.27
C LEU A 20 -1.23 9.20 -7.64
N LEU A 21 -1.52 8.65 -8.83
CA LEU A 21 -0.90 7.45 -9.37
C LEU A 21 0.38 7.75 -10.17
N GLY A 22 0.69 9.02 -10.45
CA GLY A 22 1.93 9.47 -11.08
C GLY A 22 3.25 9.02 -10.41
N PRO A 23 3.33 8.79 -9.08
CA PRO A 23 4.54 8.25 -8.43
C PRO A 23 4.87 6.80 -8.79
N ALA A 24 4.03 6.11 -9.57
CA ALA A 24 4.30 4.77 -10.06
C ALA A 24 5.66 4.66 -10.78
N GLU A 25 6.11 5.74 -11.44
CA GLU A 25 7.41 5.77 -12.11
C GLU A 25 8.60 5.61 -11.13
N GLU A 26 8.45 6.01 -9.87
CA GLU A 26 9.52 5.94 -8.87
C GLU A 26 9.47 4.65 -8.05
N SER A 27 8.28 4.15 -7.70
CA SER A 27 8.11 2.91 -6.93
C SER A 27 6.71 2.33 -7.01
N HIS A 28 6.58 1.17 -7.65
CA HIS A 28 5.35 0.37 -7.62
C HIS A 28 4.94 -0.03 -6.20
N TYR A 29 5.88 -0.10 -5.26
CA TYR A 29 5.57 -0.41 -3.87
C TYR A 29 4.85 0.75 -3.18
N ALA A 30 5.34 1.99 -3.36
CA ALA A 30 4.74 3.19 -2.81
C ALA A 30 3.35 3.44 -3.42
N ALA A 31 3.25 3.38 -4.76
CA ALA A 31 1.98 3.54 -5.45
C ALA A 31 0.93 2.48 -5.04
N ASN A 32 1.34 1.24 -4.78
CA ASN A 32 0.43 0.22 -4.26
C ASN A 32 -0.01 0.45 -2.81
N TYR A 33 0.81 1.10 -1.99
CA TYR A 33 0.41 1.54 -0.65
C TYR A 33 -0.68 2.60 -0.74
N ASP A 34 -0.52 3.60 -1.59
CA ASP A 34 -1.52 4.65 -1.81
C ASP A 34 -2.82 4.09 -2.39
N LEU A 35 -2.74 3.20 -3.39
CA LEU A 35 -3.89 2.49 -3.94
C LEU A 35 -4.67 1.72 -2.87
N ARG A 36 -3.99 1.11 -1.89
CA ARG A 36 -4.66 0.43 -0.77
C ARG A 36 -5.42 1.41 0.10
N LEU A 37 -4.80 2.54 0.45
CA LEU A 37 -5.44 3.58 1.27
C LEU A 37 -6.69 4.14 0.57
N LEU A 38 -6.59 4.46 -0.71
CA LEU A 38 -7.69 4.99 -1.51
C LEU A 38 -8.84 3.98 -1.62
N LYS A 39 -8.54 2.72 -1.98
CA LYS A 39 -9.55 1.65 -2.01
C LYS A 39 -10.23 1.48 -0.65
N ALA A 40 -9.48 1.52 0.45
CA ALA A 40 -10.02 1.40 1.80
C ALA A 40 -10.93 2.58 2.18
N LEU A 41 -10.55 3.80 1.82
CA LEU A 41 -11.33 5.02 2.03
C LEU A 41 -12.67 4.95 1.31
N PHE A 42 -12.67 4.65 0.01
CA PHE A 42 -13.90 4.56 -0.76
C PHE A 42 -14.78 3.38 -0.30
N ASN A 43 -14.18 2.24 0.06
CA ASN A 43 -14.92 1.14 0.68
C ASN A 43 -15.56 1.56 2.01
N HIS A 44 -14.91 2.41 2.81
CA HIS A 44 -15.54 2.98 4.00
C HIS A 44 -16.73 3.87 3.63
N GLY A 45 -16.58 4.75 2.64
CA GLY A 45 -17.67 5.58 2.12
C GLY A 45 -18.90 4.80 1.65
N ILE A 46 -18.71 3.64 1.02
CA ILE A 46 -19.81 2.75 0.62
C ILE A 46 -20.48 2.14 1.86
N ARG A 47 -19.69 1.63 2.81
CA ARG A 47 -20.23 1.05 4.06
C ARG A 47 -21.04 2.06 4.85
N THR A 48 -20.62 3.32 4.86
CA THR A 48 -21.33 4.42 5.53
C THR A 48 -22.39 5.09 4.65
N LYS A 49 -22.61 4.59 3.43
CA LYS A 49 -23.60 5.10 2.46
C LYS A 49 -23.38 6.57 2.07
N VAL A 50 -22.15 7.06 2.19
CA VAL A 50 -21.75 8.41 1.77
C VAL A 50 -21.60 8.49 0.25
N ILE A 51 -21.13 7.40 -0.36
CA ILE A 51 -21.03 7.25 -1.82
C ILE A 51 -21.72 5.96 -2.28
N PRO A 52 -22.26 5.92 -3.51
CA PRO A 52 -23.00 4.75 -4.01
C PRO A 52 -22.08 3.62 -4.49
N GLU A 53 -20.86 3.92 -4.93
CA GLU A 53 -19.94 2.95 -5.53
C GLU A 53 -18.46 3.32 -5.30
N ASN A 54 -17.55 2.37 -5.54
CA ASN A 54 -16.11 2.58 -5.36
C ASN A 54 -15.48 3.04 -6.68
N PRO A 55 -15.05 4.31 -6.82
CA PRO A 55 -14.39 4.79 -8.05
C PRO A 55 -13.07 4.05 -8.36
N MET A 56 -12.50 3.36 -7.36
CA MET A 56 -11.23 2.62 -7.47
C MET A 56 -11.43 1.10 -7.44
N GLY A 57 -12.67 0.61 -7.58
CA GLY A 57 -12.98 -0.82 -7.46
C GLY A 57 -12.26 -1.69 -8.50
N ASP A 58 -12.21 -1.19 -9.74
CA ASP A 58 -11.66 -1.83 -10.94
C ASP A 58 -10.16 -1.59 -11.14
N VAL A 59 -9.57 -0.60 -10.47
CA VAL A 59 -8.14 -0.25 -10.63
C VAL A 59 -7.26 -1.38 -10.06
N PRO A 60 -6.43 -2.07 -10.88
CA PRO A 60 -5.55 -3.12 -10.40
C PRO A 60 -4.34 -2.55 -9.64
N PHE A 61 -3.71 -3.39 -8.81
CA PHE A 61 -2.40 -3.07 -8.24
C PHE A 61 -1.31 -3.18 -9.31
N LEU A 62 -0.28 -2.35 -9.18
CA LEU A 62 0.91 -2.39 -10.03
C LEU A 62 1.74 -3.64 -9.73
N PRO A 63 2.46 -4.21 -10.73
CA PRO A 63 3.29 -5.39 -10.51
C PRO A 63 4.47 -5.07 -9.58
N VAL A 64 4.65 -5.86 -8.51
CA VAL A 64 5.80 -5.70 -7.60
C VAL A 64 6.66 -6.95 -7.66
N GLU A 65 7.92 -6.78 -8.04
CA GLU A 65 8.92 -7.83 -7.93
C GLU A 65 9.26 -8.05 -6.45
N LYS A 66 9.01 -9.27 -5.97
CA LYS A 66 9.43 -9.65 -4.62
C LYS A 66 10.94 -9.84 -4.64
N LYS A 67 11.68 -8.95 -3.98
CA LYS A 67 13.09 -9.19 -3.69
C LYS A 67 13.19 -10.48 -2.87
N ILE A 68 13.95 -11.46 -3.38
CA ILE A 68 14.27 -12.67 -2.63
C ILE A 68 15.06 -12.20 -1.41
N LYS A 69 14.49 -12.40 -0.22
CA LYS A 69 15.22 -12.14 1.03
C LYS A 69 16.34 -13.17 1.12
N TYR A 70 17.57 -12.71 1.37
CA TYR A 70 18.65 -13.63 1.71
C TYR A 70 18.27 -14.37 2.98
N VAL A 71 18.30 -15.70 2.91
CA VAL A 71 18.19 -16.57 4.07
C VAL A 71 19.62 -16.95 4.45
N PRO A 72 20.14 -16.53 5.62
CA PRO A 72 21.47 -16.90 6.06
C PRO A 72 21.65 -18.41 6.10
N SER A 73 22.84 -18.86 5.69
CA SER A 73 23.24 -20.26 5.89
C SER A 73 23.57 -20.52 7.36
N ALA A 74 23.61 -21.79 7.77
CA ALA A 74 24.07 -22.16 9.11
C ALA A 74 25.47 -21.60 9.39
N ASP A 75 26.39 -21.69 8.41
CA ASP A 75 27.75 -21.15 8.52
C ASP A 75 27.77 -19.63 8.76
N ASP A 76 26.86 -18.87 8.13
CA ASP A 76 26.77 -17.43 8.36
C ASP A 76 26.26 -17.10 9.76
N ILE A 77 25.33 -17.92 10.28
CA ILE A 77 24.81 -17.80 11.64
C ILE A 77 25.93 -18.10 12.64
N ASP A 78 26.67 -19.19 12.45
CA ASP A 78 27.78 -19.60 13.32
C ASP A 78 28.88 -18.53 13.37
N ARG A 79 29.18 -17.88 12.24
CA ARG A 79 30.14 -16.76 12.21
C ARG A 79 29.66 -15.56 13.02
N VAL A 80 28.37 -15.24 12.98
CA VAL A 80 27.80 -14.13 13.75
C VAL A 80 27.84 -14.45 15.25
N ILE A 81 27.49 -15.69 15.64
CA ILE A 81 27.55 -16.14 17.03
C ILE A 81 29.00 -16.10 17.55
N ALA A 82 29.96 -16.60 16.78
CA ALA A 82 31.36 -16.65 17.19
C ALA A 82 32.01 -15.27 17.45
N VAL A 83 31.49 -14.21 16.83
CA VAL A 83 32.00 -12.82 16.98
C VAL A 83 31.20 -12.03 18.03
N ALA A 84 30.01 -12.50 18.42
CA ALA A 84 29.20 -11.89 19.45
C ALA A 84 29.84 -12.05 20.85
N ASN A 85 29.56 -11.12 21.76
CA ASN A 85 29.96 -11.26 23.16
C ASN A 85 29.07 -12.31 23.87
N LEU A 86 29.53 -12.83 25.02
CA LEU A 86 28.87 -13.92 25.75
C LEU A 86 27.38 -13.66 26.02
N ASP A 87 27.02 -12.46 26.47
CA ASP A 87 25.62 -12.12 26.77
C ASP A 87 24.74 -12.05 25.51
N THR A 88 25.31 -11.73 24.35
CA THR A 88 24.56 -11.65 23.08
C THR A 88 24.50 -13.02 22.38
N GLN A 89 25.48 -13.90 22.58
CA GLN A 89 25.47 -15.25 22.02
C GLN A 89 24.27 -16.07 22.48
N ASP A 90 23.90 -15.99 23.76
CA ASP A 90 22.75 -16.72 24.31
C ASP A 90 21.38 -16.20 23.81
N TYR A 91 21.34 -15.05 23.15
CA TYR A 91 20.13 -14.39 22.65
C TYR A 91 19.92 -14.50 21.14
N LEU A 92 20.97 -14.87 20.40
CA LEU A 92 20.98 -15.02 18.92
C LEU A 92 20.62 -16.45 18.50
#